data_AF-A0AA51JEK8-F1
#
_entry.id   AF-A0AA51JEK8-F1
#
_cell.length_a   1.000
_cell.length_b   1.000
_cell.length_c   1.000
_cell.angle_alpha   90.00
_cell.angle_beta   90.00
_cell.angle_gamma   90.00
#
_symmetry.space_group_name_H-M   'P 1'
#
loop_
_entity.id
_entity.type
_entity.pdbx_description
1 polymer ?
#
loop_
_entity_poly.entity_id
_entity_poly.type
_entity_poly.pdbx_seq_one_letter_code
_entity_poly.pdbx_strand_id
1 'polypeptide(L)'
;MEDVDELRQYFDLNVFNVISLNTQILKVFEDMEERVVIVNITSLCAIKPMGGLAYYCSGKAAREMYFKVLAEEKKHIRVLNYSPGPVETAIIDNVLAEAVNYNLKEVFTSFRNQGTLLKPEVTAKKCMKVLLAGNFTPGEHIDYFD
;
A
#
# COMPACT_ATOMS: atom_id res chain seq x y z
N MET A 1 4.07 0.50 -22.33
CA MET A 1 4.74 -0.64 -21.65
C MET A 1 5.75 -1.20 -22.63
N GLU A 2 6.80 -0.43 -22.90
CA GLU A 2 7.82 -0.80 -23.89
C GLU A 2 9.22 -0.79 -23.25
N ASP A 3 9.41 -0.03 -22.17
CA ASP A 3 10.65 -0.02 -21.40
C ASP A 3 10.61 -1.05 -20.25
N VAL A 4 11.31 -2.16 -20.45
CA VAL A 4 11.46 -3.23 -19.46
C VAL A 4 12.35 -2.81 -18.29
N ASP A 5 13.30 -1.90 -18.50
CA ASP A 5 14.21 -1.46 -17.45
C ASP A 5 13.51 -0.47 -16.50
N GLU A 6 12.64 0.40 -17.03
CA GLU A 6 11.72 1.20 -16.20
C GLU A 6 10.84 0.29 -15.33
N LEU A 7 10.26 -0.77 -15.93
CA LEU A 7 9.46 -1.75 -15.21
C LEU A 7 10.26 -2.45 -14.10
N ARG A 8 11.50 -2.87 -14.39
CA ARG A 8 12.39 -3.48 -13.39
C ARG A 8 12.68 -2.52 -12.25
N GLN A 9 13.08 -1.28 -12.55
CA GLN A 9 13.35 -0.27 -11.52
C GLN A 9 12.12 -0.01 -10.64
N TYR A 10 10.93 0.03 -11.24
CA TYR A 10 9.68 0.15 -10.50
C TYR A 10 9.48 -1.00 -9.51
N PHE A 11 9.65 -2.24 -9.97
CA PHE A 11 9.48 -3.44 -9.13
C PHE A 11 10.61 -3.61 -8.11
N ASP A 12 11.85 -3.27 -8.44
CA ASP A 12 12.97 -3.23 -7.52
C ASP A 12 12.63 -2.34 -6.32
N LEU A 13 12.22 -1.10 -6.59
CA LEU A 13 11.89 -0.13 -5.54
C LEU A 13 10.64 -0.54 -4.74
N ASN A 14 9.56 -0.87 -5.43
CA ASN A 14 8.26 -1.01 -4.80
C ASN A 14 8.02 -2.41 -4.24
N VAL A 15 8.65 -3.45 -4.77
CA VAL A 15 8.37 -4.85 -4.40
C VAL A 15 9.62 -5.51 -3.84
N PHE A 16 10.69 -5.67 -4.61
CA PHE A 16 11.82 -6.51 -4.21
C PHE A 16 12.60 -5.93 -3.03
N ASN A 17 12.87 -4.62 -3.03
CA ASN A 17 13.56 -3.97 -1.91
C ASN A 17 12.73 -4.01 -0.63
N VAL A 18 11.40 -3.95 -0.73
CA VAL A 18 10.50 -4.05 0.42
C VAL A 18 10.53 -5.46 1.01
N ILE A 19 10.46 -6.48 0.16
CA ILE A 19 10.59 -7.88 0.57
C ILE A 19 11.96 -8.13 1.22
N SER A 20 13.02 -7.66 0.58
CA SER A 20 14.39 -7.82 1.05
C SER A 20 14.59 -7.16 2.42
N LEU A 21 14.13 -5.90 2.57
CA LEU A 21 14.21 -5.17 3.84
C LEU A 21 13.49 -5.91 4.97
N ASN A 22 12.24 -6.33 4.74
CA ASN A 22 11.47 -7.04 5.77
C ASN A 22 12.09 -8.40 6.09
N THR A 23 12.66 -9.09 5.11
CA THR A 23 13.40 -10.33 5.33
C THR A 23 14.60 -10.14 6.25
N GLN A 24 15.37 -9.05 6.10
CA GLN A 24 16.49 -8.77 6.99
C GLN A 24 16.03 -8.33 8.39
N ILE A 25 15.00 -7.49 8.48
CA ILE A 25 14.42 -7.08 9.77
C ILE A 25 13.99 -8.32 10.57
N LEU A 26 13.27 -9.25 9.94
CA LEU A 26 12.79 -10.46 10.62
C LEU A 26 13.91 -11.37 11.12
N LYS A 27 15.06 -11.42 10.44
CA LYS A 27 16.24 -12.13 10.95
C LYS A 27 16.83 -11.48 12.19
N VAL A 28 16.85 -10.14 12.24
CA VAL A 28 17.38 -9.40 13.39
C VAL A 28 16.50 -9.56 14.63
N PHE A 29 15.19 -9.74 14.44
CA PHE A 29 14.22 -9.84 15.53
C PHE A 29 13.61 -11.25 15.68
N GLU A 30 14.32 -12.30 15.26
CA GLU A 30 13.81 -13.68 15.27
C GLU A 30 13.43 -14.17 16.68
N ASP A 31 14.15 -13.74 17.71
CA ASP A 31 13.86 -14.07 19.12
C ASP A 31 12.78 -13.18 19.76
N MET A 32 12.21 -12.23 19.01
CA MET A 32 11.23 -11.25 19.49
C MET A 32 10.08 -11.06 18.50
N GLU A 33 9.71 -12.12 17.75
CA GLU A 33 8.66 -12.08 16.73
C GLU A 33 7.34 -11.52 17.27
N GLU A 34 6.97 -11.81 18.52
CA GLU A 34 5.74 -11.32 19.14
C GLU A 34 5.68 -9.79 19.31
N ARG A 35 6.83 -9.12 19.22
CA ARG A 35 6.95 -7.66 19.29
C ARG A 35 7.00 -7.02 17.91
N VAL A 36 7.12 -7.81 16.85
CA VAL A 36 7.24 -7.30 15.48
C VAL A 36 5.85 -6.99 14.93
N VAL A 37 5.67 -5.74 14.51
CA VAL A 37 4.50 -5.28 13.79
C VAL A 37 4.95 -4.73 12.44
N ILE A 38 4.47 -5.35 11.36
CA ILE A 38 4.70 -4.91 9.99
C ILE A 38 3.43 -4.24 9.46
N VAL A 39 3.60 -3.05 8.90
CA VAL A 39 2.51 -2.31 8.25
C VAL A 39 2.89 -2.05 6.81
N ASN A 40 2.18 -2.69 5.89
CA ASN A 40 2.28 -2.40 4.47
C ASN A 40 1.22 -1.35 4.10
N ILE A 41 1.67 -0.16 3.73
CA ILE A 41 0.79 0.86 3.15
C ILE A 41 0.40 0.42 1.73
N THR A 42 -0.76 -0.22 1.63
CA THR A 42 -1.33 -0.74 0.39
C THR A 42 -2.23 0.32 -0.26
N SER A 43 -3.18 -0.10 -1.10
CA SER A 43 -4.16 0.74 -1.75
C SER A 43 -5.34 -0.11 -2.20
N LEU A 44 -6.51 0.49 -2.41
CA LEU A 44 -7.58 -0.11 -3.21
C LEU A 44 -7.08 -0.68 -4.56
N CYS A 45 -6.05 -0.06 -5.15
CA CYS A 45 -5.41 -0.52 -6.38
C CYS A 45 -4.71 -1.89 -6.27
N ALA A 46 -4.51 -2.43 -5.06
CA ALA A 46 -4.00 -3.78 -4.85
C ALA A 46 -5.06 -4.86 -5.16
N ILE A 47 -6.34 -4.51 -5.05
CA ILE A 47 -7.46 -5.46 -5.15
C ILE A 47 -8.50 -5.07 -6.21
N LYS A 48 -8.47 -3.83 -6.72
CA LYS A 48 -9.29 -3.37 -7.83
C LYS A 48 -8.42 -2.73 -8.92
N PRO A 49 -8.65 -3.06 -10.20
CA PRO A 49 -7.89 -2.45 -11.29
C PRO A 49 -8.28 -0.99 -11.49
N MET A 50 -7.30 -0.15 -11.84
CA MET A 50 -7.52 1.22 -12.29
C MET A 50 -6.75 1.48 -13.58
N GLY A 51 -7.47 1.81 -14.65
CA GLY A 51 -6.87 2.07 -15.96
C GLY A 51 -5.84 3.19 -15.91
N GLY A 52 -4.70 3.00 -16.56
CA GLY A 52 -3.57 3.95 -16.53
C GLY A 52 -2.60 3.77 -15.35
N LEU A 53 -2.91 2.89 -14.40
CA LEU A 53 -2.07 2.62 -13.21
C LEU A 53 -1.52 1.19 -13.18
N ALA A 54 -1.18 0.61 -14.34
CA ALA A 54 -0.78 -0.81 -14.44
C ALA A 54 0.38 -1.18 -13.49
N TYR A 55 1.47 -0.39 -13.46
CA TYR A 55 2.61 -0.64 -12.57
C TYR A 55 2.21 -0.49 -11.11
N TYR A 56 1.42 0.53 -10.78
CA TYR A 56 0.95 0.78 -9.43
C TYR A 56 0.03 -0.32 -8.91
N CYS A 57 -0.98 -0.72 -9.70
CA CYS A 57 -1.88 -1.81 -9.34
C CYS A 57 -1.13 -3.13 -9.16
N SER A 58 -0.29 -3.52 -10.13
CA SER A 58 0.45 -4.79 -10.06
C SER A 58 1.46 -4.80 -8.92
N GLY A 59 2.20 -3.71 -8.69
CA GLY A 59 3.13 -3.58 -7.59
C GLY A 59 2.45 -3.63 -6.21
N LYS A 60 1.33 -2.92 -6.04
CA LYS A 60 0.55 -2.97 -4.78
C LYS A 60 -0.06 -4.36 -4.53
N ALA A 61 -0.59 -5.00 -5.57
CA ALA A 61 -1.10 -6.37 -5.47
C ALA A 61 0.00 -7.37 -5.07
N ALA A 62 1.17 -7.30 -5.72
CA ALA A 62 2.32 -8.17 -5.41
C ALA A 62 2.80 -7.99 -3.96
N ARG A 63 2.97 -6.74 -3.51
CA ARG A 63 3.34 -6.45 -2.12
C ARG A 63 2.32 -6.98 -1.12
N GLU A 64 1.03 -6.72 -1.36
CA GLU A 64 -0.02 -7.14 -0.45
C GLU A 64 -0.09 -8.67 -0.35
N MET A 65 0.03 -9.37 -1.48
CA MET A 65 0.08 -10.83 -1.48
C MET A 65 1.29 -11.37 -0.72
N TYR A 66 2.47 -10.77 -0.91
CA TYR A 66 3.66 -11.13 -0.13
C TYR A 66 3.41 -11.02 1.38
N PHE A 67 2.81 -9.93 1.85
CA PHE A 67 2.52 -9.74 3.27
C PHE A 67 1.40 -10.64 3.79
N LYS A 68 0.45 -11.05 2.94
CA LYS A 68 -0.53 -12.09 3.30
C LYS A 68 0.14 -13.45 3.51
N VAL A 69 1.01 -13.87 2.58
CA VAL A 69 1.80 -15.10 2.72
C VAL A 69 2.69 -15.05 3.95
N LEU A 70 3.37 -13.93 4.19
CA LEU A 70 4.21 -13.76 5.37
C LEU A 70 3.42 -13.93 6.68
N ALA A 71 2.20 -13.39 6.75
CA ALA A 71 1.32 -13.57 7.91
C ALA A 71 0.82 -15.02 8.06
N GLU A 72 0.73 -15.76 6.95
CA GLU A 72 0.43 -17.19 6.99
C GLU A 72 1.62 -18.01 7.54
N GLU A 73 2.85 -17.66 7.16
CA GLU A 73 4.06 -18.38 7.55
C GLU A 73 4.53 -18.04 8.98
N LYS A 74 4.42 -16.77 9.39
CA LYS A 74 4.92 -16.27 10.68
C LYS A 74 3.76 -15.89 11.61
N LYS A 75 3.27 -16.87 12.38
CA LYS A 75 2.07 -16.69 13.24
C LYS A 75 2.27 -15.77 14.44
N HIS A 76 3.51 -15.50 14.83
CA HIS A 76 3.82 -14.67 16.01
C HIS A 76 3.97 -13.19 15.68
N ILE A 77 4.26 -12.84 14.42
CA ILE A 77 4.33 -11.44 14.00
C ILE A 77 2.93 -10.91 13.68
N ARG A 78 2.74 -9.60 13.83
CA ARG A 78 1.51 -8.91 13.39
C ARG A 78 1.78 -8.25 12.04
N VAL A 79 0.93 -8.54 11.05
CA VAL A 79 1.03 -7.94 9.72
C VAL A 79 -0.29 -7.26 9.37
N LEU A 80 -0.23 -5.99 8.97
CA LEU A 80 -1.37 -5.21 8.52
C LEU A 80 -1.14 -4.70 7.09
N ASN A 81 -2.09 -4.94 6.19
CA ASN A 81 -2.15 -4.26 4.90
C ASN A 81 -3.15 -3.10 5.01
N TYR A 82 -2.66 -1.88 5.20
CA TYR A 82 -3.52 -0.71 5.41
C TYR A 82 -3.66 0.11 4.12
N SER A 83 -4.87 0.23 3.58
CA SER A 83 -5.20 1.11 2.45
C SER A 83 -5.61 2.49 3.00
N PRO A 84 -4.85 3.56 2.73
CA PRO A 84 -5.06 4.84 3.41
C PRO A 84 -6.23 5.68 2.86
N GLY A 85 -6.96 5.18 1.85
CA GLY A 85 -7.91 5.97 1.07
C GLY A 85 -7.22 6.99 0.14
N PRO A 86 -7.99 7.86 -0.53
CA PRO A 86 -7.44 8.92 -1.39
C PRO A 86 -6.90 10.07 -0.52
N VAL A 87 -5.58 10.25 -0.48
CA VAL A 87 -4.92 11.22 0.42
C VAL A 87 -4.37 12.39 -0.38
N GLU A 88 -4.60 13.61 0.11
CA GLU A 88 -4.04 14.84 -0.45
C GLU A 88 -2.52 14.89 -0.23
N THR A 89 -1.78 14.39 -1.21
CA THR A 89 -0.32 14.39 -1.26
C THR A 89 0.15 14.70 -2.69
N ALA A 90 1.46 14.86 -2.87
CA ALA A 90 2.07 15.10 -4.18
C ALA A 90 1.73 14.02 -5.22
N ILE A 91 1.29 12.81 -4.83
CA ILE A 91 0.85 11.80 -5.80
C ILE A 91 -0.38 12.27 -6.60
N ILE A 92 -1.27 13.05 -5.98
CA ILE A 92 -2.45 13.60 -6.66
C ILE A 92 -2.01 14.62 -7.72
N ASP A 93 -1.08 15.51 -7.35
CA ASP A 93 -0.53 16.50 -8.27
C ASP A 93 0.17 15.84 -9.46
N ASN A 94 1.01 14.85 -9.19
CA ASN A 94 1.72 14.10 -10.23
C ASN A 94 0.76 13.39 -11.18
N VAL A 95 -0.28 12.72 -10.67
CA VAL A 95 -1.28 12.07 -11.54
C VAL A 95 -2.03 13.11 -12.38
N LEU A 96 -2.43 14.25 -11.81
CA LEU A 96 -3.13 15.29 -12.56
C LEU A 96 -2.26 15.96 -13.63
N ALA A 97 -0.95 16.06 -13.40
CA ALA A 97 0.02 16.61 -14.35
C ALA A 97 0.37 15.63 -15.47
N GLU A 98 0.65 14.37 -15.13
CA GLU A 98 1.33 13.40 -16.00
C GLU A 98 0.38 12.38 -16.65
N ALA A 99 -0.83 12.17 -16.11
CA ALA A 99 -1.71 11.11 -16.60
C ALA A 99 -2.15 11.35 -18.05
N VAL A 100 -1.72 10.46 -18.94
CA VAL A 100 -2.19 10.40 -20.34
C VAL A 100 -3.61 9.82 -20.43
N ASN A 101 -4.00 8.98 -19.47
CA ASN A 101 -5.34 8.41 -19.43
C ASN A 101 -6.37 9.45 -18.94
N TYR A 102 -7.25 9.90 -19.84
CA TYR A 102 -8.27 10.90 -19.54
C TYR A 102 -9.22 10.49 -18.42
N ASN A 103 -9.68 9.24 -18.39
CA ASN A 103 -10.58 8.75 -17.34
C ASN A 103 -9.88 8.78 -15.98
N LEU A 104 -8.60 8.41 -15.91
CA LEU A 104 -7.80 8.50 -14.69
C LEU A 104 -7.70 9.95 -14.20
N LYS A 105 -7.41 10.88 -15.12
CA LYS A 105 -7.32 12.32 -14.79
C LYS A 105 -8.66 12.86 -14.29
N GLU A 106 -9.77 12.45 -14.89
CA GLU A 106 -11.12 12.84 -14.46
C GLU A 106 -11.46 12.31 -13.07
N VAL A 107 -11.15 11.05 -12.76
CA VAL A 107 -11.34 10.46 -11.43
C VAL A 107 -10.58 11.25 -10.36
N PHE A 108 -9.30 11.55 -10.60
CA PHE A 108 -8.49 12.30 -9.62
C PHE A 108 -8.92 13.77 -9.52
N THR A 109 -9.40 14.36 -10.62
CA THR A 109 -9.98 15.72 -10.62
C THR A 109 -11.26 15.75 -9.79
N SER A 110 -12.10 14.72 -9.92
CA SER A 110 -13.31 14.55 -9.12
C SER A 110 -13.00 14.45 -7.63
N PHE A 111 -11.96 13.72 -7.24
CA PHE A 111 -11.56 13.65 -5.83
C PHE A 111 -11.22 15.02 -5.24
N ARG A 112 -10.48 15.84 -6.00
CA ARG A 112 -10.14 17.21 -5.61
C ARG A 112 -11.38 18.11 -5.54
N ASN A 113 -12.21 18.11 -6.58
CA ASN A 113 -13.36 19.01 -6.67
C ASN A 113 -14.48 18.69 -5.68
N GLN A 114 -14.67 17.41 -5.34
CA GLN A 114 -15.69 16.97 -4.39
C GLN A 114 -15.21 17.03 -2.93
N GLY A 115 -13.96 17.39 -2.67
CA GLY A 115 -13.39 17.42 -1.33
C GLY A 115 -13.32 16.05 -0.65
N THR A 116 -13.19 14.97 -1.44
CA THR A 116 -13.13 13.59 -0.92
C THR A 116 -11.71 13.15 -0.56
N LEU A 117 -10.70 14.01 -0.82
CA LEU A 117 -9.33 13.77 -0.41
C LEU A 117 -9.17 13.91 1.11
N LEU A 118 -8.53 12.91 1.72
CA LEU A 118 -8.20 12.90 3.14
C LEU A 118 -6.91 13.68 3.38
N LYS A 119 -6.83 14.39 4.51
CA LYS A 119 -5.54 14.88 5.01
C LYS A 119 -4.69 13.71 5.51
N PRO A 120 -3.35 13.73 5.34
CA PRO A 120 -2.47 12.66 5.82
C PRO A 120 -2.66 12.30 7.30
N GLU A 121 -2.88 13.30 8.17
CA GLU A 121 -3.05 13.08 9.61
C GLU A 121 -4.36 12.34 9.93
N VAL A 122 -5.37 12.47 9.08
CA VAL A 122 -6.67 11.83 9.27
C VAL A 122 -6.54 10.33 9.04
N THR A 123 -5.94 9.92 7.92
CA THR A 123 -5.73 8.50 7.64
C THR A 123 -4.69 7.87 8.56
N ALA A 124 -3.63 8.59 8.93
CA ALA A 124 -2.64 8.11 9.90
C ALA A 124 -3.28 7.83 11.27
N LYS A 125 -4.20 8.69 11.74
CA LYS A 125 -4.95 8.46 12.99
C LYS A 125 -5.83 7.22 12.92
N LYS A 126 -6.48 6.94 11.79
CA LYS A 126 -7.26 5.70 11.60
C LYS A 126 -6.35 4.46 11.63
N CYS A 127 -5.22 4.48 10.91
CA CYS A 127 -4.22 3.41 10.96
C CYS A 127 -3.77 3.10 12.39
N MET A 128 -3.40 4.15 13.16
CA MET A 128 -2.98 3.97 14.55
C MET A 128 -4.09 3.39 15.43
N LYS A 129 -5.35 3.78 15.23
CA LYS A 129 -6.48 3.19 15.95
C LYS A 129 -6.63 1.70 15.66
N VAL A 130 -6.50 1.29 14.40
CA VAL A 130 -6.53 -0.13 13.99
C VAL A 130 -5.39 -0.91 14.67
N LEU A 131 -4.17 -0.36 14.64
CA LEU A 131 -2.99 -0.98 15.25
C LEU A 131 -3.11 -1.14 16.77
N LEU A 132 -3.59 -0.11 17.45
CA LEU A 132 -3.77 -0.11 18.91
C LEU A 132 -4.92 -1.00 19.36
N ALA A 133 -6.00 -1.09 18.58
CA ALA A 133 -7.11 -1.99 18.86
C ALA A 133 -6.67 -3.46 18.70
N GLY A 134 -5.86 -3.76 17.70
CA GLY A 134 -5.30 -5.11 17.48
C GLY A 134 -6.31 -6.18 17.04
N ASN A 135 -7.56 -5.79 16.76
CA ASN A 135 -8.64 -6.70 16.38
C ASN A 135 -8.71 -6.93 14.86
N PHE A 136 -7.57 -7.22 14.23
CA PHE A 136 -7.50 -7.55 12.81
C PHE A 136 -6.81 -8.89 12.60
N THR A 137 -7.20 -9.61 11.56
CA THR A 137 -6.56 -10.87 11.20
C THR A 137 -5.17 -10.57 10.63
N PRO A 138 -4.10 -11.29 11.03
CA PRO A 138 -2.79 -11.09 10.43
C PRO A 138 -2.84 -11.21 8.90
N GLY A 139 -2.33 -10.20 8.20
CA GLY A 139 -2.35 -10.10 6.73
C GLY A 139 -3.61 -9.44 6.15
N GLU A 140 -4.60 -9.10 6.98
CA GLU A 140 -5.85 -8.46 6.54
C GLU A 140 -5.61 -7.14 5.80
N HIS A 141 -6.41 -6.93 4.74
CA HIS A 141 -6.53 -5.65 4.06
C HIS A 141 -7.59 -4.83 4.79
N ILE A 142 -7.20 -3.70 5.36
CA ILE A 142 -8.11 -2.74 5.99
C ILE A 142 -7.99 -1.42 5.25
N ASP A 143 -9.09 -0.97 4.68
CA ASP A 143 -9.21 0.36 4.09
C ASP A 143 -9.63 1.40 5.14
N TYR A 144 -9.27 2.66 4.89
CA TYR A 144 -9.69 3.78 5.71
C TYR A 144 -11.21 3.81 5.93
N PHE A 145 -12.00 3.42 4.92
CA PHE A 145 -13.46 3.47 4.95
C PHE A 145 -14.15 2.23 5.57
N ASP A 146 -13.39 1.23 6.02
CA ASP A 146 -13.92 0.06 6.75
C ASP A 146 -14.32 0.39 8.20
#